data_AF-F9PS26-F1
#
_entry.id   AF-F9PS26-F1
#
_cell.length_a   1.000
_cell.length_b   1.000
_cell.length_c   1.000
_cell.angle_alpha   90.00
_cell.angle_beta   90.00
_cell.angle_gamma   90.00
#
_symmetry.space_group_name_H-M   'P 1'
#
loop_
_entity.id
_entity.type
_entity.pdbx_description
1 polymer ?
#
loop_
_entity_poly.entity_id
_entity_poly.type
_entity_poly.pdbx_seq_one_letter_code
_entity_poly.pdbx_strand_id
1 'polypeptide(L)'
;MNLLKKLPIPIAGLILSMFALGNLLQSYSNVVRLCIGGVALILYIIFVLKIVVLNSKLKTVLDNPVAASVLLTITMATILLSSYAKPYSSVLAVVVWLVGVILHTLLMIWFSLKFLPNFSIKKYFHLGI
;
A
#
# COMPACT_ATOMS: atom_id res chain seq x y z
N MET A 1 -9.96 9.31 -21.72
CA MET A 1 -10.59 8.82 -20.47
C MET A 1 -10.33 7.32 -20.15
N ASN A 2 -9.30 6.66 -20.70
CA ASN A 2 -9.02 5.23 -20.45
C ASN A 2 -7.71 4.93 -19.69
N LEU A 3 -6.82 5.90 -19.50
CA LEU A 3 -5.53 5.68 -18.83
C LEU A 3 -5.67 5.53 -17.30
N LEU A 4 -6.65 6.20 -16.68
CA LEU A 4 -6.92 6.08 -15.24
C LEU A 4 -7.49 4.69 -14.85
N LYS A 5 -8.22 4.01 -15.75
CA LYS A 5 -8.62 2.60 -15.59
C LYS A 5 -7.46 1.62 -15.80
N LYS A 6 -6.45 2.02 -16.60
CA LYS A 6 -5.31 1.19 -16.98
C LYS A 6 -4.14 1.24 -16.01
N LEU A 7 -4.15 2.17 -15.05
CA LEU A 7 -3.17 2.22 -13.97
C LEU A 7 -3.18 0.86 -13.27
N PRO A 8 -2.14 0.05 -13.50
CA PRO A 8 -2.17 -1.33 -13.09
C PRO A 8 -2.17 -1.34 -11.56
N ILE A 9 -3.01 -2.21 -11.02
CA ILE A 9 -3.11 -2.58 -9.60
C ILE A 9 -1.73 -2.64 -8.88
N PRO A 10 -0.61 -3.07 -9.51
CA PRO A 10 0.72 -3.08 -8.92
C PRO A 10 1.36 -1.72 -8.61
N ILE A 11 0.77 -0.58 -8.98
CA ILE A 11 1.39 0.74 -8.69
C ILE A 11 1.48 1.04 -7.20
N ALA A 12 0.57 0.52 -6.39
CA ALA A 12 0.71 0.57 -4.94
C ALA A 12 1.98 -0.14 -4.46
N GLY A 13 2.32 -1.27 -5.11
CA GLY A 13 3.56 -2.01 -4.89
C GLY A 13 4.80 -1.19 -5.30
N LEU A 14 4.77 -0.53 -6.46
CA LEU A 14 5.85 0.37 -6.89
C LEU A 14 6.11 1.48 -5.87
N ILE A 15 5.05 2.14 -5.38
CA ILE A 15 5.15 3.21 -4.38
C ILE A 15 5.75 2.67 -3.07
N LEU A 16 5.25 1.51 -2.60
CA LEU A 16 5.78 0.85 -1.40
C LEU A 16 7.25 0.50 -1.55
N SER A 17 7.64 -0.12 -2.67
CA SER A 17 9.03 -0.48 -2.96
C SER A 17 9.95 0.73 -3.03
N MET A 18 9.50 1.86 -3.59
CA MET A 18 10.28 3.10 -3.59
C MET A 18 10.47 3.67 -2.18
N PHE A 19 9.43 3.66 -1.35
CA PHE A 19 9.56 4.04 0.06
C PHE A 19 10.52 3.12 0.82
N ALA A 20 10.45 1.81 0.57
CA ALA A 20 11.33 0.83 1.21
C ALA A 20 12.79 1.04 0.78
N LEU A 21 13.02 1.26 -0.52
CA LEU A 21 14.33 1.55 -1.08
C LEU A 21 14.92 2.84 -0.49
N GLY A 22 14.12 3.90 -0.38
CA GLY A 22 14.54 5.15 0.22
C GLY A 22 14.88 5.02 1.71
N ASN A 23 14.14 4.20 2.47
CA ASN A 23 14.49 3.87 3.85
C ASN A 23 15.77 3.02 3.96
N LEU A 24 16.02 2.08 3.04
CA LEU A 24 17.27 1.31 3.00
C LEU A 24 18.49 2.18 2.69
N LEU A 25 18.36 3.11 1.74
CA LEU A 25 19.43 4.05 1.38
C LEU A 25 19.71 5.10 2.46
N GLN A 26 18.88 5.19 3.51
CA GLN A 26 19.18 5.99 4.70
C GLN A 26 20.55 5.64 5.29
N SER A 27 20.93 4.36 5.27
CA SER A 27 22.21 3.90 5.83
C SER A 27 23.43 4.38 5.03
N TYR A 28 23.25 4.81 3.78
CA TYR A 28 24.32 5.28 2.90
C TYR A 28 24.34 6.82 2.81
N SER A 29 23.18 7.47 2.69
CA SER A 29 23.08 8.93 2.64
C SER A 29 21.66 9.43 2.93
N ASN A 30 21.54 10.35 3.89
CA ASN A 30 20.28 11.03 4.19
C ASN A 30 19.71 11.82 3.00
N VAL A 31 20.58 12.32 2.11
CA VAL A 31 20.17 13.11 0.94
C VAL A 31 19.46 12.23 -0.09
N VAL A 32 19.98 11.04 -0.36
CA VAL A 32 19.40 10.12 -1.35
C VAL A 32 18.06 9.57 -0.86
N ARG A 33 17.95 9.31 0.44
CA ARG A 33 16.67 8.99 1.09
C ARG A 33 15.62 10.06 0.80
N LEU A 34 15.93 11.34 1.02
CA LEU A 34 15.00 12.44 0.79
C LEU A 34 14.60 12.57 -0.68
N CYS A 35 15.54 12.40 -1.61
CA CYS A 35 15.25 12.42 -3.05
C CYS A 35 14.28 11.29 -3.45
N ILE A 36 14.60 10.03 -3.11
CA ILE A 36 13.77 8.87 -3.46
C ILE A 36 12.42 8.94 -2.76
N GLY A 37 12.42 9.31 -1.48
CA GLY A 37 11.20 9.49 -0.70
C GLY A 37 10.32 10.58 -1.26
N GLY A 38 10.90 11.70 -1.69
CA GLY A 38 10.17 12.80 -2.32
C GLY A 38 9.46 12.35 -3.61
N VAL A 39 10.16 11.61 -4.48
CA VAL A 39 9.54 11.04 -5.69
C VAL A 39 8.45 10.03 -5.34
N ALA A 40 8.69 9.14 -4.37
CA ALA A 40 7.70 8.17 -3.90
C ALA A 40 6.45 8.85 -3.32
N LEU A 41 6.64 9.97 -2.59
CA LEU A 41 5.58 10.76 -1.97
C LEU A 41 4.72 11.46 -3.03
N ILE A 42 5.33 12.01 -4.08
CA ILE A 42 4.61 12.57 -5.22
C ILE A 42 3.72 11.51 -5.89
N LEU A 43 4.29 10.32 -6.17
CA LEU A 43 3.52 9.21 -6.73
C LEU A 43 2.41 8.74 -5.78
N TYR A 44 2.69 8.71 -4.47
CA TYR A 44 1.72 8.35 -3.44
C TYR A 44 0.53 9.31 -3.42
N ILE A 45 0.77 10.63 -3.47
CA ILE A 45 -0.30 11.65 -3.51
C ILE A 45 -1.19 11.45 -4.74
N ILE A 46 -0.58 11.27 -5.93
CA ILE A 46 -1.33 11.01 -7.17
C ILE A 46 -2.20 9.76 -7.04
N PHE A 47 -1.67 8.71 -6.41
CA PHE A 47 -2.38 7.45 -6.22
C PHE A 47 -3.51 7.54 -5.20
N VAL A 48 -3.29 8.20 -4.07
CA VAL A 48 -4.31 8.47 -3.05
C VAL A 48 -5.43 9.31 -3.63
N LEU A 49 -5.11 10.37 -4.36
CA LEU A 49 -6.11 11.24 -5.00
C LEU A 49 -7.00 10.44 -5.97
N LYS A 50 -6.39 9.54 -6.74
CA LYS A 50 -7.13 8.62 -7.60
C LYS A 50 -8.08 7.72 -6.80
N ILE A 51 -7.66 7.18 -5.67
CA ILE A 51 -8.51 6.31 -4.83
C ILE A 51 -9.66 7.09 -4.21
N VAL A 52 -9.43 8.32 -3.76
CA VAL A 52 -10.49 9.19 -3.23
C VAL A 52 -11.53 9.50 -4.32
N VAL A 53 -11.11 9.77 -5.56
CA VAL A 53 -12.02 9.97 -6.70
C VAL A 53 -12.75 8.67 -7.08
N LEU A 54 -12.08 7.52 -6.98
CA LEU A 54 -12.68 6.21 -7.26
C LEU A 54 -13.46 5.62 -6.07
N ASN A 55 -13.62 6.37 -4.97
CA ASN A 55 -14.15 5.86 -3.70
C ASN A 55 -15.58 5.28 -3.83
N SER A 56 -16.42 5.85 -4.71
CA SER A 56 -17.77 5.27 -4.94
C SER A 56 -17.73 3.90 -5.62
N LYS A 57 -16.68 3.62 -6.41
CA LYS A 57 -16.43 2.29 -6.99
C LYS A 57 -15.65 1.39 -6.05
N LEU A 58 -14.99 1.94 -5.03
CA LEU A 58 -14.21 1.16 -4.07
C LEU A 58 -15.07 0.12 -3.36
N LYS A 59 -16.32 0.45 -3.00
CA LYS A 59 -17.22 -0.48 -2.29
C LYS A 59 -17.53 -1.73 -3.12
N THR A 60 -17.79 -1.58 -4.41
CA THR A 60 -18.00 -2.69 -5.36
C THR A 60 -16.70 -3.38 -5.77
N VAL A 61 -15.59 -2.66 -5.71
CA VAL A 61 -14.25 -3.17 -6.03
C VAL A 61 -13.63 -3.91 -4.83
N LEU A 62 -14.01 -3.57 -3.59
CA LEU A 62 -13.67 -4.27 -2.34
C LEU A 62 -14.31 -5.65 -2.22
N ASP A 63 -15.22 -6.02 -3.13
CA ASP A 63 -15.66 -7.40 -3.32
C ASP A 63 -14.64 -8.24 -4.11
N ASN A 64 -13.67 -7.60 -4.77
CA ASN A 64 -12.59 -8.29 -5.48
C ASN A 64 -11.34 -8.39 -4.59
N PRO A 65 -10.74 -9.59 -4.44
CA PRO A 65 -9.58 -9.80 -3.57
C PRO A 65 -8.38 -8.95 -4.01
N VAL A 66 -8.27 -8.71 -5.31
CA VAL A 66 -7.17 -7.96 -5.91
C VAL A 66 -7.13 -6.51 -5.42
N ALA A 67 -8.28 -5.84 -5.32
CA ALA A 67 -8.30 -4.44 -4.93
C ALA A 67 -8.20 -4.23 -3.43
N ALA A 68 -8.71 -5.17 -2.63
CA ALA A 68 -8.49 -5.12 -1.20
C ALA A 68 -7.01 -5.38 -0.82
N SER A 69 -6.26 -6.17 -1.62
CA SER A 69 -4.80 -6.25 -1.51
C SER A 69 -4.09 -4.93 -1.81
N VAL A 70 -4.57 -4.15 -2.78
CA VAL A 70 -4.03 -2.79 -3.09
C VAL A 70 -4.22 -1.82 -1.93
N LEU A 71 -5.38 -1.86 -1.27
CA LEU A 71 -5.63 -1.06 -0.08
C LEU A 71 -4.66 -1.43 1.04
N LEU A 72 -4.40 -2.72 1.19
CA LEU A 72 -3.44 -3.25 2.15
C LEU A 72 -2.03 -2.71 1.86
N THR A 73 -1.59 -2.73 0.60
CA THR A 73 -0.27 -2.21 0.18
C THR A 73 -0.15 -0.71 0.42
N ILE A 74 -1.23 0.05 0.23
CA ILE A 74 -1.25 1.50 0.52
C ILE A 74 -1.08 1.78 2.00
N THR A 75 -1.83 1.09 2.86
CA THR A 75 -1.66 1.26 4.31
C THR A 75 -0.22 1.02 4.73
N MET A 76 0.46 0.04 4.11
CA MET A 76 1.89 -0.20 4.31
C MET A 76 2.76 0.97 3.81
N ALA A 77 2.46 1.55 2.65
CA ALA A 77 3.18 2.73 2.16
C ALA A 77 3.02 3.93 3.10
N THR A 78 1.83 4.12 3.70
CA THR A 78 1.59 5.14 4.73
C THR A 78 2.46 4.92 5.96
N ILE A 79 2.59 3.67 6.42
CA ILE A 79 3.46 3.31 7.55
C ILE A 79 4.91 3.67 7.23
N LEU A 80 5.41 3.35 6.04
CA LEU A 80 6.77 3.70 5.63
C LEU A 80 6.98 5.22 5.49
N LEU A 81 5.95 5.96 5.06
CA LEU A 81 5.98 7.42 5.03
C LEU A 81 6.10 8.00 6.46
N SER A 82 5.52 7.37 7.48
CA SER A 82 5.74 7.80 8.88
C SER A 82 7.21 7.67 9.30
N SER A 83 7.93 6.66 8.80
CA SER A 83 9.36 6.51 9.04
C SER A 83 10.16 7.67 8.45
N TYR A 84 9.69 8.27 7.36
CA TYR A 84 10.24 9.50 6.77
C TYR A 84 10.10 10.74 7.66
N ALA A 85 9.17 10.73 8.62
CA ALA A 85 9.01 11.80 9.61
C ALA A 85 9.95 11.66 10.83
N LYS A 86 10.67 10.52 10.99
CA LYS A 86 11.67 10.33 12.07
C LYS A 86 12.65 11.50 12.26
N PRO A 87 13.28 12.08 11.22
CA PRO A 87 14.25 13.16 11.40
C PRO A 87 13.63 14.49 11.89
N TYR A 88 12.31 14.66 11.82
CA TYR A 88 11.62 15.83 12.39
C TYR A 88 11.19 15.60 13.85
N SER A 89 10.68 14.41 14.18
CA SER A 89 10.38 14.00 15.57
C SER A 89 10.26 12.48 15.68
N SER A 90 11.24 11.85 16.34
CA SER A 90 11.27 10.40 16.56
C SER A 90 10.05 9.89 17.34
N VAL A 91 9.50 10.69 18.26
CA VAL A 91 8.36 10.28 19.10
C VAL A 91 7.07 10.26 18.28
N LEU A 92 6.80 11.32 17.50
CA LEU A 92 5.62 11.34 16.62
C LEU A 92 5.68 10.25 15.56
N ALA A 93 6.87 10.00 14.99
CA ALA A 93 7.04 8.95 13.99
C ALA A 93 6.69 7.56 14.55
N VAL A 94 7.13 7.24 15.77
CA VAL A 94 6.84 5.94 16.41
C VAL A 94 5.35 5.80 16.73
N VAL A 95 4.70 6.85 17.21
CA VAL A 95 3.26 6.83 17.53
C VAL A 95 2.42 6.62 16.26
N VAL A 96 2.70 7.39 15.19
CA VAL A 96 2.00 7.26 13.90
C VAL A 96 2.28 5.89 13.27
N TRP A 97 3.51 5.39 13.39
CA TRP A 97 3.88 4.06 12.93
C TRP A 97 3.09 2.96 13.67
N LEU A 98 3.01 3.02 15.00
CA LEU A 98 2.30 2.03 15.82
C LEU A 98 0.81 2.00 15.48
N VAL A 99 0.18 3.18 15.38
CA VAL A 99 -1.22 3.31 14.97
C VAL A 99 -1.44 2.74 13.57
N GLY A 100 -0.53 3.04 12.64
CA GLY A 100 -0.57 2.51 11.28
C GLY A 100 -0.46 0.99 11.24
N VAL A 101 0.45 0.40 12.01
CA VAL A 101 0.64 -1.06 12.11
C VAL A 101 -0.59 -1.75 12.69
N ILE A 102 -1.18 -1.20 13.76
CA ILE A 102 -2.40 -1.74 14.36
C ILE A 102 -3.55 -1.71 13.35
N LEU A 103 -3.75 -0.57 12.68
CA LEU A 103 -4.80 -0.40 11.67
C LEU A 103 -4.60 -1.35 10.48
N HIS A 104 -3.35 -1.50 10.02
CA HIS A 104 -3.00 -2.42 8.94
C HIS A 104 -3.24 -3.88 9.32
N THR A 105 -2.86 -4.29 10.53
CA THR A 105 -3.13 -5.64 11.07
C THR A 105 -4.62 -5.93 11.12
N LEU A 106 -5.43 -4.98 11.60
CA LEU A 106 -6.90 -5.10 11.60
C LEU A 106 -7.46 -5.28 10.19
N LEU A 107 -7.01 -4.47 9.22
CA LEU A 107 -7.39 -4.61 7.81
C LEU A 107 -6.95 -5.96 7.22
N MET A 108 -5.77 -6.44 7.58
CA MET A 108 -5.23 -7.74 7.18
C MET A 108 -6.10 -8.89 7.64
N ILE A 109 -6.50 -8.87 8.93
CA ILE A 109 -7.37 -9.89 9.52
C ILE A 109 -8.75 -9.84 8.86
N TRP A 110 -9.32 -8.64 8.67
CA TRP A 110 -10.60 -8.49 7.98
C TRP A 110 -10.55 -8.98 6.53
N PHE A 111 -9.49 -8.65 5.79
CA PHE A 111 -9.26 -9.14 4.44
C PHE A 111 -9.16 -10.67 4.42
N SER A 112 -8.37 -11.26 5.33
CA SER A 112 -8.27 -12.71 5.47
C SER A 112 -9.62 -13.36 5.74
N LEU A 113 -10.36 -12.88 6.74
CA LEU A 113 -11.65 -13.46 7.10
C LEU A 113 -12.72 -13.28 6.02
N LYS A 114 -12.66 -12.21 5.22
CA LYS A 114 -13.62 -11.98 4.15
C LYS A 114 -13.28 -12.75 2.86
N PHE A 115 -12.01 -12.91 2.54
CA PHE A 115 -11.57 -13.51 1.27
C PHE A 115 -11.08 -14.96 1.37
N LEU A 116 -10.52 -15.43 2.49
CA LEU A 116 -10.13 -16.84 2.66
C LEU A 116 -11.32 -17.82 2.58
N PRO A 117 -12.47 -17.61 3.26
CA PRO A 117 -13.55 -18.59 3.21
C PRO A 117 -14.21 -18.70 1.82
N ASN A 118 -14.05 -17.70 0.95
CA ASN A 118 -14.49 -17.75 -0.46
C ASN A 118 -13.37 -18.19 -1.42
N PHE A 119 -12.17 -18.50 -0.90
CA PHE A 119 -11.04 -19.00 -1.67
C PHE A 119 -11.23 -20.50 -1.95
N SER A 120 -12.19 -20.83 -2.82
CA SER A 120 -12.40 -22.19 -3.27
C SER A 120 -11.26 -22.59 -4.22
N ILE A 121 -10.29 -23.35 -3.67
CA ILE A 121 -9.15 -23.95 -4.37
C ILE A 121 -9.59 -24.83 -5.57
N LYS A 122 -10.88 -25.17 -5.65
CA LYS A 122 -11.47 -26.00 -6.71
C LYS A 122 -11.37 -25.44 -8.13
N LYS A 123 -10.96 -24.18 -8.34
CA LYS A 123 -10.89 -23.58 -9.69
C LYS A 123 -9.51 -23.60 -10.35
N TYR A 124 -8.46 -24.08 -9.66
CA TYR A 124 -7.09 -24.14 -10.21
C TYR A 124 -6.51 -25.55 -10.31
N PHE A 125 -7.20 -26.56 -9.78
CA PHE A 125 -6.91 -27.96 -10.09
C PHE A 125 -7.65 -28.35 -11.38
N HIS A 126 -7.19 -27.85 -12.53
CA HIS A 126 -7.30 -28.67 -13.72
C HIS A 126 -6.32 -29.81 -13.53
N LEU A 127 -6.87 -30.97 -13.17
CA LEU A 127 -6.20 -32.27 -13.29
C LEU A 127 -5.62 -32.34 -14.72
N GLY A 128 -4.33 -32.03 -14.85
CA GLY A 128 -3.50 -32.53 -15.93
C GLY A 128 -3.10 -33.94 -15.56
N ILE A 129 -4.05 -34.87 -15.76
CA ILE A 129 -3.75 -36.25 -16.14
C ILE A 129 -3.14 -36.23 -17.54
#